data_AF-V4AVX9-F1
#
_entry.id   AF-V4AVX9-F1
#
_cell.length_a   1.000
_cell.length_b   1.000
_cell.length_c   1.000
_cell.angle_alpha   90.00
_cell.angle_beta   90.00
_cell.angle_gamma   90.00
#
_symmetry.space_group_name_H-M   'P 1'
#
loop_
_entity.id
_entity.type
_entity.pdbx_description
1 polymer ?
#
loop_
_entity_poly.entity_id
_entity_poly.type
_entity_poly.pdbx_seq_one_letter_code
_entity_poly.pdbx_strand_id
1 'polypeptide(L)' 'KKRRCPSLAQRRAANIRERKRMLNLNEAFDVLRRRVPTFKYERRLSRIETLRLAMGYISFMTQIL' A
#
# COMPACT_ATOMS: atom_id res chain seq x y z
N LYS A 1 -2.38 33.13 19.14
CA LYS A 1 -2.11 32.65 17.75
C LYS A 1 -3.40 32.03 17.17
N LYS A 2 -4.19 32.76 16.35
CA LYS A 2 -5.43 32.22 15.74
C LYS A 2 -5.04 31.19 14.66
N ARG A 3 -5.46 29.93 14.79
CA ARG A 3 -5.29 28.92 13.73
C ARG A 3 -6.12 29.38 12.52
N ARG A 4 -5.47 29.80 11.43
CA ARG A 4 -6.17 30.12 10.17
C ARG A 4 -6.83 28.84 9.67
N CYS A 5 -8.16 28.85 9.56
CA CYS A 5 -8.91 27.75 8.93
C CYS A 5 -8.50 27.67 7.45
N PRO A 6 -8.19 26.47 6.91
CA PRO A 6 -7.78 26.33 5.52
C PRO A 6 -8.91 26.74 4.56
N SER A 7 -8.58 27.50 3.52
CA SER A 7 -9.54 27.85 2.47
C SER A 7 -10.03 26.60 1.71
N LEU A 8 -11.17 26.69 1.04
CA LEU A 8 -11.69 25.63 0.17
C LEU A 8 -10.66 25.17 -0.88
N ALA A 9 -9.92 26.12 -1.48
CA ALA A 9 -8.86 25.82 -2.44
C ALA A 9 -7.70 25.03 -1.80
N GLN A 10 -7.27 25.42 -0.60
CA GLN A 10 -6.21 24.71 0.14
C GLN A 10 -6.64 23.29 0.52
N ARG A 11 -7.90 23.11 0.95
CA ARG A 11 -8.49 21.78 1.24
C ARG A 11 -8.52 20.90 0.00
N ARG A 12 -9.00 21.43 -1.14
CA ARG A 12 -9.02 20.70 -2.42
C ARG A 12 -7.62 20.28 -2.86
N ALA A 13 -6.65 21.19 -2.81
CA ALA A 13 -5.26 20.89 -3.14
C ALA A 13 -4.67 19.80 -2.23
N ALA A 14 -4.96 19.83 -0.92
CA ALA A 14 -4.54 18.79 0.01
C ALA A 14 -5.16 17.42 -0.31
N ASN A 15 -6.46 17.37 -0.60
CA ASN A 15 -7.14 16.12 -0.98
C ASN A 15 -6.57 15.51 -2.27
N ILE A 16 -6.24 16.34 -3.27
CA ILE A 16 -5.61 15.87 -4.52
C ILE A 16 -4.25 15.24 -4.23
N ARG A 17 -3.43 15.90 -3.40
CA ARG A 17 -2.12 15.36 -3.00
C ARG A 17 -2.24 14.02 -2.29
N GLU A 18 -3.17 13.91 -1.33
CA GLU A 18 -3.35 12.67 -0.59
C GLU A 18 -3.90 11.55 -1.47
N ARG A 19 -4.80 11.86 -2.42
CA ARG A 19 -5.25 10.89 -3.42
C ARG A 19 -4.09 10.36 -4.25
N LYS A 20 -3.19 11.24 -4.72
CA LYS A 20 -1.99 10.83 -5.47
C LYS A 20 -1.06 9.97 -4.62
N ARG A 21 -0.84 10.34 -3.36
CA ARG A 21 -0.04 9.53 -2.42
C ARG A 21 -0.63 8.13 -2.24
N MET A 22 -1.94 8.03 -2.07
CA MET A 22 -2.65 6.75 -1.91
C MET A 22 -2.66 5.91 -3.19
N LEU A 23 -2.72 6.53 -4.38
CA LEU A 23 -2.57 5.83 -5.65
C LEU A 23 -1.20 5.14 -5.74
N ASN A 24 -0.12 5.90 -5.50
CA ASN A 24 1.24 5.36 -5.51
C ASN A 24 1.41 4.21 -4.49
N LEU A 25 0.81 4.33 -3.31
CA LEU A 25 0.83 3.28 -2.30
C LEU A 25 0.10 2.01 -2.77
N ASN A 26 -1.05 2.17 -3.44
CA ASN A 26 -1.80 1.04 -3.97
C ASN A 26 -1.03 0.31 -5.07
N GLU A 27 -0.39 1.06 -5.98
CA GLU A 27 0.47 0.49 -7.03
C GLU A 27 1.63 -0.32 -6.43
N ALA A 28 2.30 0.21 -5.41
CA ALA A 28 3.36 -0.52 -4.71
C ALA A 28 2.85 -1.82 -4.07
N PHE A 29 1.65 -1.79 -3.49
CA PHE A 29 1.00 -2.98 -2.94
C PHE A 29 0.67 -4.02 -4.03
N ASP A 30 0.30 -3.59 -5.24
CA ASP A 30 0.02 -4.48 -6.36
C ASP A 30 1.30 -5.09 -6.95
N VAL A 31 2.40 -4.34 -6.95
CA VAL A 31 3.73 -4.89 -7.24
C VAL A 31 4.10 -5.95 -6.21
N LEU A 32 3.90 -5.68 -4.91
CA LEU A 32 4.21 -6.64 -3.85
C LEU A 32 3.37 -7.92 -4.00
N ARG A 33 2.05 -7.81 -4.22
CA ARG A 33 1.17 -8.97 -4.43
C ARG A 33 1.65 -9.90 -5.55
N ARG A 34 2.18 -9.33 -6.65
CA ARG A 34 2.70 -10.12 -7.77
C ARG A 34 4.00 -10.87 -7.46
N ARG A 35 4.75 -10.43 -6.46
CA ARG A 35 6.02 -11.06 -6.05
C ARG A 35 5.84 -12.10 -4.95
N VAL A 36 4.80 -11.94 -4.14
CA VAL A 36 4.48 -12.88 -3.08
C VAL A 36 3.90 -14.16 -3.71
N PRO A 37 4.34 -15.36 -3.31
CA PRO A 37 3.82 -16.61 -3.87
C PRO A 37 2.34 -16.80 -3.50
N THR A 38 1.48 -16.93 -4.52
CA THR A 38 0.04 -17.21 -4.38
C THR A 38 -0.39 -18.22 -5.45
N PHE A 39 -1.52 -18.89 -5.24
CA PHE A 39 -2.07 -19.80 -6.26
C PHE A 39 -2.69 -19.00 -7.43
N LYS A 40 -2.59 -19.54 -8.66
CA LYS A 40 -3.00 -18.84 -9.91
C LYS A 40 -4.45 -18.36 -9.95
N TYR A 41 -5.34 -18.92 -9.13
CA TYR A 41 -6.77 -18.58 -9.08
C TYR A 41 -7.19 -17.95 -7.73
N GLU A 42 -6.23 -17.55 -6.90
CA GLU A 42 -6.56 -16.93 -5.62
C GLU A 42 -7.13 -15.52 -5.78
N ARG A 43 -8.10 -15.22 -4.93
CA ARG A 43 -8.66 -13.88 -4.77
C ARG A 43 -7.55 -12.88 -4.42
N ARG A 44 -7.67 -11.65 -4.90
CA ARG A 44 -6.78 -10.53 -4.52
C ARG A 44 -6.66 -10.42 -2.99
N LEU A 45 -5.44 -10.58 -2.49
CA LEU A 45 -5.11 -10.48 -1.07
C LEU A 45 -5.38 -9.08 -0.49
N SER A 46 -5.88 -9.02 0.74
CA SER A 46 -5.95 -7.77 1.50
C SER A 46 -4.55 -7.23 1.83
N ARG A 47 -4.45 -5.98 2.27
CA ARG A 47 -3.15 -5.36 2.62
C ARG A 47 -2.45 -6.13 3.75
N ILE A 48 -3.19 -6.54 4.78
CA ILE A 48 -2.61 -7.25 5.93
C ILE A 48 -2.16 -8.66 5.53
N GLU A 49 -2.93 -9.38 4.72
CA GLU A 49 -2.56 -10.70 4.20
C GLU A 49 -1.29 -10.59 3.34
N THR A 50 -1.24 -9.61 2.43
CA THR A 50 -0.08 -9.38 1.56
C THR A 50 1.20 -9.16 2.38
N LEU A 51 1.13 -8.34 3.43
CA LEU A 51 2.29 -8.06 4.29
C LEU A 51 2.73 -9.28 5.10
N ARG A 52 1.78 -10.01 5.70
CA ARG A 52 2.09 -11.24 6.46
C ARG A 52 2.76 -12.28 5.58
N LEU A 53 2.23 -12.50 4.38
CA LEU A 53 2.77 -13.50 3.45
C LEU A 53 4.14 -13.08 2.89
N ALA A 54 4.34 -11.78 2.62
CA ALA A 54 5.65 -11.26 2.23
C ALA A 54 6.72 -11.49 3.31
N MET A 55 6.42 -11.20 4.58
CA MET A 55 7.35 -11.45 5.69
C MET A 55 7.66 -12.94 5.84
N GLY A 56 6.63 -13.80 5.78
CA GLY A 56 6.80 -15.25 5.82
C GLY A 56 7.67 -15.77 4.67
N TYR A 57 7.46 -15.26 3.46
CA TYR A 57 8.24 -15.64 2.27
C TYR A 57 9.71 -15.23 2.37
N ILE A 58 10.00 -14.02 2.86
CA ILE A 58 11.39 -13.59 3.11
C ILE A 58 12.04 -14.52 4.14
N SER A 59 11.37 -14.78 5.26
CA SER A 59 11.88 -15.69 6.30
C SER A 59 12.15 -17.10 5.78
N PHE A 60 11.23 -17.65 4.98
CA PHE A 60 11.36 -18.96 4.36
C PHE A 60 12.55 -19.01 3.39
N MET A 61 12.68 -18.02 2.51
CA MET A 61 13.81 -17.94 1.57
C MET A 61 15.14 -17.78 2.29
N THR A 62 15.16 -17.06 3.41
CA THR A 62 16.37 -16.87 4.24
C THR A 62 16.80 -18.15 4.97
N GLN A 63 15.88 -19.10 5.18
CA GLN A 63 16.20 -20.38 5.81
C GLN A 63 16.70 -21.43 4.81
N ILE A 64 16.29 -21.33 3.55
CA ILE A 64 16.58 -22.32 2.51
C ILE A 64 17.83 -21.96 1.70
N LEU A 65 18.09 -20.67 1.51
CA LEU A 65 19.28 -20.13 0.86
C LEU A 65 20.38 -19.89 1.90
#